data_AF-A0A351GGM4-F1
#
_entry.id   AF-A0A351GGM4-F1
#
_cell.length_a   1.000
_cell.length_b   1.000
_cell.length_c   1.000
_cell.angle_alpha   90.00
_cell.angle_beta   90.00
_cell.angle_gamma   90.00
#
_symmetry.space_group_name_H-M   'P 1'
#
loop_
_entity.id
_entity.type
_entity.pdbx_description
1 polymer ?
#
loop_
_entity_poly.entity_id
_entity_poly.type
_entity_poly.pdbx_seq_one_letter_code
_entity_poly.pdbx_strand_id
1 'polypeptide(L)'
;MRKITIFALIITSAVSAQSVTDTLTFMHYNVLNYRNYSTFCTVSNNSHLQKDVYMSTIVDYLLPDIITVNELAGDGISPTRLLENSLNKNGRDFYKQCNYSANSSLCNMLYYNKNKLALYKQDKIDRTATGQFIVRQIDAYTLYYLDNSALEAGDTTFLTVYVAHFKASSGSSNVAERAQATEAVMKYHGDNYQADHNYVISGDFNMYTSNEQGFINLTADPNRAIRFKDPINKPGSWNNSGAFASVHTQSTRVSGSCHSGGGLDDRFDFVLCGQELLDNTRGLAYIPGSYRAVGNDGNHFNSSINTGTNSAVPSAVLTALYEMSDHLPVEIKMGINRTIASVSEQHIDNFLVVSNPVGNQLHWRMQVPQAGNLVVTDIQGKEVLSYALEAASSWVINDVSNWTQGAYYLTFTAGNGEVLRRKVVKL
;
A
#
# COMPACT_ATOMS: atom_id res chain seq x y z
N MET A 1 -12.01 50.63 49.61
CA MET A 1 -11.68 50.32 48.20
C MET A 1 -11.64 48.79 48.06
N ARG A 2 -12.69 48.20 47.48
CA ARG A 2 -12.74 46.74 47.23
C ARG A 2 -11.95 46.44 45.96
N LYS A 3 -10.86 45.66 46.09
CA LYS A 3 -10.09 45.16 44.95
C LYS A 3 -10.90 44.04 44.29
N ILE A 4 -11.32 44.25 43.05
CA ILE A 4 -11.90 43.21 42.20
C ILE A 4 -10.74 42.56 41.47
N THR A 5 -10.43 41.31 41.82
CA THR A 5 -9.45 40.49 41.10
C THR A 5 -10.19 39.76 39.99
N ILE A 6 -9.98 40.15 38.73
CA ILE A 6 -10.51 39.43 37.57
C ILE A 6 -9.57 38.27 37.27
N PHE A 7 -10.07 37.05 37.44
CA PHE A 7 -9.36 35.83 37.07
C PHE A 7 -9.65 35.55 35.59
N ALA A 8 -8.71 35.90 34.70
CA ALA A 8 -8.79 35.57 33.29
C ALA A 8 -8.39 34.10 33.10
N LEU A 9 -9.37 33.23 32.82
CA LEU A 9 -9.13 31.84 32.47
C LEU A 9 -8.68 31.77 31.01
N ILE A 10 -7.37 31.64 30.76
CA ILE A 10 -6.83 31.39 29.42
C ILE A 10 -7.05 29.91 29.10
N ILE A 11 -8.12 29.60 28.36
CA ILE A 11 -8.33 28.28 27.77
C ILE A 11 -7.47 28.22 26.51
N THR A 12 -6.26 27.67 26.61
CA THR A 12 -5.51 27.23 25.43
C THR A 12 -6.14 25.95 24.91
N SER A 13 -6.96 26.04 23.88
CA SER A 13 -7.38 24.90 23.08
C SER A 13 -6.18 24.40 22.26
N ALA A 14 -5.40 23.49 22.83
CA ALA A 14 -4.46 22.69 22.06
C ALA A 14 -5.28 21.75 21.16
N VAL A 15 -5.51 22.16 19.92
CA VAL A 15 -6.05 21.27 18.88
C VAL A 15 -4.91 20.33 18.47
N SER A 16 -4.80 19.20 19.14
CA SER A 16 -3.99 18.10 18.64
C SER A 16 -4.73 17.50 17.45
N ALA A 17 -4.13 17.56 16.26
CA ALA A 17 -4.61 16.80 15.11
C ALA A 17 -4.65 15.31 15.50
N GLN A 18 -5.83 14.72 15.56
CA GLN A 18 -5.98 13.28 15.76
C GLN A 18 -5.68 12.61 14.42
N SER A 19 -4.57 11.90 14.30
CA SER A 19 -4.36 10.97 13.18
C SER A 19 -5.06 9.67 13.52
N VAL A 20 -5.98 9.22 12.65
CA VAL A 20 -6.51 7.86 12.72
C VAL A 20 -5.70 7.01 11.77
N THR A 21 -5.15 5.92 12.29
CA THR A 21 -4.45 4.93 11.45
C THR A 21 -5.46 3.87 11.02
N ASP A 22 -5.68 3.71 9.72
CA ASP A 22 -6.32 2.52 9.17
C ASP A 22 -5.25 1.46 8.87
N THR A 23 -5.67 0.21 8.69
CA THR A 23 -4.79 -0.90 8.37
C THR A 23 -5.29 -1.60 7.12
N LEU A 24 -4.39 -1.83 6.17
CA LEU A 24 -4.56 -2.71 5.03
C LEU A 24 -3.97 -4.08 5.35
N THR A 25 -4.77 -5.13 5.26
CA THR A 25 -4.27 -6.51 5.33
C THR A 25 -3.96 -7.00 3.91
N PHE A 26 -2.75 -7.47 3.66
CA PHE A 26 -2.32 -8.01 2.38
C PHE A 26 -2.10 -9.51 2.51
N MET A 27 -2.69 -10.30 1.61
CA MET A 27 -2.51 -11.75 1.55
C MET A 27 -2.03 -12.15 0.16
N HIS A 28 -0.93 -12.91 0.09
CA HIS A 28 -0.56 -13.68 -1.09
C HIS A 28 -0.88 -15.16 -0.89
N TYR A 29 -1.39 -15.85 -1.92
CA TYR A 29 -1.66 -17.29 -1.84
C TYR A 29 -1.52 -18.02 -3.18
N ASN A 30 -0.61 -19.01 -3.29
CA ASN A 30 -0.69 -20.01 -4.35
C ASN A 30 -1.86 -20.98 -4.07
N VAL A 31 -2.87 -20.99 -4.95
CA VAL A 31 -4.10 -21.76 -4.75
C VAL A 31 -4.08 -23.14 -5.42
N LEU A 32 -2.91 -23.65 -5.84
CA LEU A 32 -2.72 -24.98 -6.45
C LEU A 32 -3.72 -25.33 -7.55
N ASN A 33 -3.34 -25.11 -8.80
CA ASN A 33 -4.10 -25.54 -9.98
C ASN A 33 -5.63 -25.32 -9.90
N TYR A 34 -6.10 -24.20 -9.36
CA TYR A 34 -7.52 -23.95 -9.18
C TYR A 34 -8.23 -23.92 -10.55
N ARG A 35 -9.11 -24.91 -10.78
CA ARG A 35 -9.76 -25.23 -12.07
C ARG A 35 -8.82 -25.64 -13.21
N ASN A 36 -7.52 -25.72 -12.99
CA ASN A 36 -6.57 -26.22 -13.98
C ASN A 36 -6.41 -27.74 -13.80
N TYR A 37 -7.12 -28.52 -14.61
CA TYR A 37 -7.08 -29.98 -14.49
C TYR A 37 -6.08 -30.62 -15.44
N SER A 38 -5.37 -31.64 -14.94
CA SER A 38 -4.43 -32.48 -15.67
C SER A 38 -4.76 -33.97 -15.43
N THR A 39 -3.92 -34.87 -15.93
CA THR A 39 -4.07 -36.32 -15.69
C THR A 39 -3.86 -36.73 -14.23
N PHE A 40 -3.06 -35.96 -13.47
CA PHE A 40 -2.76 -36.23 -12.06
C PHE A 40 -3.47 -35.25 -11.11
N CYS A 41 -3.92 -34.09 -11.61
CA CYS A 41 -4.70 -33.12 -10.88
C CYS A 41 -6.11 -33.02 -11.45
N THR A 42 -7.05 -33.75 -10.90
CA THR A 42 -8.40 -33.92 -11.42
C THR A 42 -9.43 -33.26 -10.51
N VAL A 43 -10.69 -33.18 -10.96
CA VAL A 43 -11.80 -32.71 -10.13
C VAL A 43 -11.95 -33.55 -8.85
N SER A 44 -11.56 -34.83 -8.85
CA SER A 44 -11.72 -35.69 -7.67
C SER A 44 -10.70 -35.43 -6.57
N ASN A 45 -9.50 -34.94 -6.90
CA ASN A 45 -8.43 -34.68 -5.92
C ASN A 45 -8.03 -33.20 -5.80
N ASN A 46 -8.62 -32.32 -6.62
CA ASN A 46 -8.44 -30.87 -6.57
C ASN A 46 -9.74 -30.14 -6.98
N SER A 47 -10.87 -30.52 -6.36
CA SER A 47 -12.19 -29.99 -6.73
C SER A 47 -12.29 -28.49 -6.51
N HIS A 48 -12.47 -27.72 -7.59
CA HIS A 48 -12.77 -26.29 -7.48
C HIS A 48 -14.00 -25.98 -6.62
N LEU A 49 -15.03 -26.83 -6.60
CA LEU A 49 -16.21 -26.63 -5.75
C LEU A 49 -15.88 -26.69 -4.26
N GLN A 50 -14.96 -27.56 -3.86
CA GLN A 50 -14.51 -27.64 -2.47
C GLN A 50 -13.55 -26.50 -2.14
N LYS A 51 -12.63 -26.18 -3.05
CA LYS A 51 -11.73 -25.02 -2.94
C LYS A 51 -12.52 -23.72 -2.78
N ASP A 52 -13.68 -23.57 -3.43
CA ASP A 52 -14.54 -22.39 -3.26
C ASP A 52 -14.91 -22.18 -1.78
N VAL A 53 -15.27 -23.26 -1.09
CA VAL A 53 -15.67 -23.27 0.33
C VAL A 53 -14.46 -23.05 1.25
N TYR A 54 -13.33 -23.71 0.96
CA TYR A 54 -12.12 -23.56 1.76
C TYR A 54 -11.57 -22.14 1.66
N MET A 55 -11.50 -21.57 0.45
CA MET A 55 -11.09 -20.19 0.26
C MET A 55 -12.02 -19.21 0.97
N SER A 56 -13.35 -19.44 0.92
CA SER A 56 -14.29 -18.62 1.69
C SER A 56 -13.99 -18.68 3.19
N THR A 57 -13.71 -19.86 3.74
CA THR A 57 -13.38 -20.05 5.17
C THR A 57 -12.08 -19.33 5.57
N ILE A 58 -11.07 -19.37 4.70
CA ILE A 58 -9.79 -18.67 4.90
C ILE A 58 -9.98 -17.15 4.85
N VAL A 59 -10.75 -16.66 3.88
CA VAL A 59 -11.05 -15.22 3.73
C VAL A 59 -11.95 -14.71 4.85
N ASP A 60 -12.91 -15.51 5.35
CA ASP A 60 -13.71 -15.17 6.55
C ASP A 60 -12.81 -14.90 7.76
N TYR A 61 -11.72 -15.67 7.90
CA TYR A 61 -10.78 -15.55 9.01
C TYR A 61 -9.81 -14.37 8.85
N LEU A 62 -9.24 -14.20 7.65
CA LEU A 62 -8.20 -13.21 7.40
C LEU A 62 -8.75 -11.82 7.05
N LEU A 63 -9.90 -11.76 6.37
CA LEU A 63 -10.51 -10.55 5.82
C LEU A 63 -9.49 -9.58 5.17
N PRO A 64 -8.64 -10.07 4.24
CA PRO A 64 -7.61 -9.25 3.62
C PRO A 64 -8.22 -8.09 2.83
N ASP A 65 -7.54 -6.96 2.73
CA ASP A 65 -7.91 -5.83 1.86
C ASP A 65 -7.30 -5.95 0.46
N ILE A 66 -6.17 -6.65 0.34
CA ILE A 66 -5.51 -6.98 -0.93
C ILE A 66 -5.24 -8.48 -0.95
N ILE A 67 -5.67 -9.15 -2.01
CA ILE A 67 -5.51 -10.59 -2.21
C ILE A 67 -4.78 -10.80 -3.52
N THR A 68 -3.58 -11.35 -3.48
CA THR A 68 -2.85 -11.80 -4.68
C THR A 68 -2.80 -13.32 -4.73
N VAL A 69 -2.94 -13.88 -5.93
CA VAL A 69 -3.08 -15.32 -6.11
C VAL A 69 -2.18 -15.81 -7.24
N ASN A 70 -1.55 -16.97 -7.07
CA ASN A 70 -0.97 -17.76 -8.15
C ASN A 70 -1.79 -19.03 -8.43
N GLU A 71 -1.62 -19.61 -9.60
CA GLU A 71 -2.20 -20.92 -10.00
C GLU A 71 -3.73 -20.99 -10.11
N LEU A 72 -4.36 -19.89 -10.51
CA LEU A 72 -5.67 -19.99 -11.14
C LEU A 72 -5.48 -20.57 -12.55
N ALA A 73 -6.45 -21.31 -13.07
CA ALA A 73 -6.43 -21.67 -14.48
C ALA A 73 -6.33 -20.39 -15.32
N GLY A 74 -5.48 -20.42 -16.35
CA GLY A 74 -5.32 -19.37 -17.35
C GLY A 74 -6.54 -19.28 -18.29
N ASP A 75 -7.73 -19.25 -17.71
CA ASP A 75 -8.99 -18.93 -18.36
C ASP A 75 -9.57 -17.65 -17.71
N GLY A 76 -10.29 -16.83 -18.49
CA GLY A 76 -10.92 -15.63 -17.94
C GLY A 76 -12.08 -15.92 -16.97
N ILE A 77 -12.38 -17.20 -16.70
CA ILE A 77 -13.53 -17.67 -15.92
C ILE A 77 -13.12 -17.92 -14.47
N SER A 78 -11.96 -18.55 -14.24
CA SER A 78 -11.48 -18.94 -12.91
C SER A 78 -11.28 -17.74 -11.98
N PRO A 79 -10.71 -16.61 -12.44
CA PRO A 79 -10.65 -15.41 -11.62
C PRO A 79 -12.02 -14.94 -11.11
N THR A 80 -12.97 -14.78 -12.04
CA THR A 80 -14.33 -14.33 -11.73
C THR A 80 -15.04 -15.32 -10.80
N ARG A 81 -14.82 -16.63 -11.01
CA ARG A 81 -15.39 -17.64 -10.13
C ARG A 81 -14.86 -17.53 -8.71
N LEU A 82 -13.54 -17.41 -8.52
CA LEU A 82 -12.96 -17.27 -7.18
C LEU A 82 -13.56 -16.04 -6.48
N LEU A 83 -13.68 -14.92 -7.21
CA LEU A 83 -14.32 -13.70 -6.70
C LEU A 83 -15.75 -13.98 -6.22
N GLU A 84 -16.60 -14.54 -7.05
CA GLU A 84 -18.04 -14.67 -6.78
C GLU A 84 -18.38 -15.83 -5.81
N ASN A 85 -17.58 -16.89 -5.83
CA ASN A 85 -17.87 -18.11 -5.06
C ASN A 85 -17.04 -18.27 -3.80
N SER A 86 -16.04 -17.41 -3.57
CA SER A 86 -15.21 -17.45 -2.35
C SER A 86 -15.03 -16.10 -1.70
N LEU A 87 -14.61 -15.09 -2.48
CA LEU A 87 -14.23 -13.80 -1.90
C LEU A 87 -15.46 -12.99 -1.50
N ASN A 88 -16.42 -12.85 -2.41
CA ASN A 88 -17.72 -12.19 -2.20
C ASN A 88 -18.79 -13.22 -1.79
N LYS A 89 -18.55 -13.87 -0.65
CA LYS A 89 -19.46 -14.81 0.00
C LYS A 89 -19.69 -14.43 1.46
N ASN A 90 -20.66 -15.11 2.08
CA ASN A 90 -20.98 -14.98 3.51
C ASN A 90 -21.25 -13.51 3.93
N GLY A 91 -21.97 -12.77 3.08
CA GLY A 91 -22.32 -11.37 3.32
C GLY A 91 -21.28 -10.36 2.83
N ARG A 92 -20.12 -10.79 2.33
CA ARG A 92 -19.17 -9.91 1.64
C ARG A 92 -19.58 -9.71 0.19
N ASP A 93 -19.49 -8.47 -0.27
CA ASP A 93 -19.74 -8.06 -1.65
C ASP A 93 -18.78 -6.94 -2.13
N PHE A 94 -17.72 -6.70 -1.35
CA PHE A 94 -16.84 -5.55 -1.51
C PHE A 94 -15.51 -5.85 -2.19
N TYR A 95 -15.17 -7.11 -2.47
CA TYR A 95 -14.00 -7.40 -3.29
C TYR A 95 -14.27 -7.08 -4.75
N LYS A 96 -13.28 -6.51 -5.42
CA LYS A 96 -13.24 -6.29 -6.85
C LYS A 96 -11.98 -6.94 -7.43
N GLN A 97 -12.10 -7.53 -8.61
CA GLN A 97 -10.96 -8.09 -9.34
C GLN A 97 -10.34 -7.06 -10.27
N CYS A 98 -9.02 -7.16 -10.46
CA CYS A 98 -8.32 -6.50 -11.57
C CYS A 98 -8.64 -7.22 -12.91
N ASN A 99 -8.15 -6.67 -14.02
CA ASN A 99 -8.39 -7.28 -15.32
C ASN A 99 -7.59 -8.59 -15.46
N TYR A 100 -8.21 -9.61 -16.03
CA TYR A 100 -7.53 -10.87 -16.33
C TYR A 100 -6.49 -10.70 -17.45
N SER A 101 -5.31 -11.29 -17.26
CA SER A 101 -4.31 -11.53 -18.30
C SER A 101 -3.61 -12.85 -17.99
N ALA A 102 -3.17 -13.60 -19.01
CA ALA A 102 -2.29 -14.74 -18.83
C ALA A 102 -1.49 -15.01 -20.11
N ASN A 103 -0.34 -15.66 -19.97
CA ASN A 103 0.47 -16.19 -21.09
C ASN A 103 0.76 -17.70 -20.95
N SER A 104 0.14 -18.38 -19.99
CA SER A 104 0.34 -19.80 -19.68
C SER A 104 -0.98 -20.47 -19.30
N SER A 105 -0.97 -21.79 -19.06
CA SER A 105 -2.15 -22.52 -18.56
C SER A 105 -2.56 -22.12 -17.14
N LEU A 106 -1.71 -21.36 -16.45
CA LEU A 106 -1.96 -20.79 -15.14
C LEU A 106 -1.86 -19.26 -15.22
N CYS A 107 -2.61 -18.56 -14.38
CA CYS A 107 -2.55 -17.13 -14.24
C CYS A 107 -2.40 -16.68 -12.79
N ASN A 108 -1.96 -15.44 -12.66
CA ASN A 108 -1.96 -14.70 -11.41
C ASN A 108 -3.19 -13.78 -11.39
N MET A 109 -3.58 -13.32 -10.20
CA MET A 109 -4.65 -12.33 -10.04
C MET A 109 -4.40 -11.44 -8.83
N LEU A 110 -4.93 -10.22 -8.89
CA LEU A 110 -5.13 -9.36 -7.73
C LEU A 110 -6.63 -9.04 -7.56
N TYR A 111 -7.10 -9.19 -6.33
CA TYR A 111 -8.40 -8.69 -5.85
C TYR A 111 -8.17 -7.68 -4.74
N TYR A 112 -9.06 -6.71 -4.60
CA TYR A 112 -8.94 -5.68 -3.58
C TYR A 112 -10.30 -5.29 -3.00
N ASN A 113 -10.29 -4.82 -1.75
CA ASN A 113 -11.45 -4.27 -1.07
C ASN A 113 -11.79 -2.90 -1.66
N LYS A 114 -12.88 -2.83 -2.43
CA LYS A 114 -13.32 -1.62 -3.14
C LYS A 114 -13.75 -0.48 -2.21
N ASN A 115 -13.94 -0.76 -0.92
CA ASN A 115 -14.27 0.24 0.09
C ASN A 115 -13.04 0.97 0.63
N LYS A 116 -11.83 0.43 0.40
CA LYS A 116 -10.56 1.04 0.83
C LYS A 116 -9.63 1.38 -0.31
N LEU A 117 -9.78 0.73 -1.47
CA LEU A 117 -8.79 0.80 -2.54
C LEU A 117 -9.49 0.95 -3.90
N ALA A 118 -8.81 1.58 -4.84
CA ALA A 118 -9.17 1.59 -6.24
C ALA A 118 -7.96 1.30 -7.13
N LEU A 119 -8.21 0.66 -8.27
CA LEU A 119 -7.20 0.39 -9.28
C LEU A 119 -6.89 1.67 -10.06
N TYR A 120 -5.62 2.07 -10.09
CA TYR A 120 -5.12 3.21 -10.87
C TYR A 120 -4.58 2.75 -12.24
N LYS A 121 -3.68 1.76 -12.22
CA LYS A 121 -3.01 1.25 -13.42
C LYS A 121 -2.82 -0.25 -13.32
N GLN A 122 -2.84 -0.92 -14.46
CA GLN A 122 -2.45 -2.32 -14.60
C GLN A 122 -1.57 -2.48 -15.83
N ASP A 123 -0.56 -3.33 -15.71
CA ASP A 123 0.36 -3.72 -16.77
C ASP A 123 0.88 -5.15 -16.52
N LYS A 124 1.77 -5.63 -17.38
CA LYS A 124 2.39 -6.94 -17.23
C LYS A 124 3.84 -6.96 -17.74
N ILE A 125 4.57 -7.96 -17.28
CA ILE A 125 5.91 -8.31 -17.76
C ILE A 125 5.81 -9.73 -18.28
N ASP A 126 5.90 -9.92 -19.59
CA ASP A 126 5.81 -11.23 -20.24
C ASP A 126 7.05 -11.57 -21.08
N ARG A 127 8.10 -10.73 -21.00
CA ARG A 127 9.35 -10.91 -21.72
C ARG A 127 10.58 -10.70 -20.85
N THR A 128 11.65 -11.42 -21.18
CA THR A 128 13.00 -11.20 -20.66
C THR A 128 13.55 -9.85 -21.14
N ALA A 129 14.67 -9.40 -20.57
CA ALA A 129 15.39 -8.21 -21.05
C ALA A 129 15.83 -8.31 -22.53
N THR A 130 15.98 -9.54 -23.05
CA THR A 130 16.33 -9.83 -24.46
C THR A 130 15.11 -9.99 -25.37
N GLY A 131 13.89 -9.82 -24.85
CA GLY A 131 12.64 -9.85 -25.62
C GLY A 131 12.00 -11.24 -25.80
N GLN A 132 12.58 -12.30 -25.24
CA GLN A 132 12.00 -13.64 -25.27
C GLN A 132 10.85 -13.76 -24.27
N PHE A 133 9.83 -14.57 -24.56
CA PHE A 133 8.75 -14.79 -23.60
C PHE A 133 9.27 -15.50 -22.34
N ILE A 134 8.86 -15.01 -21.17
CA ILE A 134 9.04 -15.74 -19.92
C ILE A 134 7.92 -16.78 -19.76
N VAL A 135 8.20 -17.86 -19.03
CA VAL A 135 7.29 -19.00 -18.87
C VAL A 135 5.94 -18.65 -18.26
N ARG A 136 5.90 -17.63 -17.40
CA ARG A 136 4.72 -17.15 -16.67
C ARG A 136 4.86 -15.65 -16.53
N GLN A 137 3.88 -14.90 -17.01
CA GLN A 137 3.90 -13.45 -16.90
C GLN A 137 3.90 -13.02 -15.42
N ILE A 138 4.46 -11.85 -15.15
CA ILE A 138 4.33 -11.14 -13.88
C ILE A 138 3.32 -10.03 -14.11
N ASP A 139 2.34 -9.91 -13.23
CA ASP A 139 1.38 -8.82 -13.29
C ASP A 139 1.90 -7.62 -12.47
N ALA A 140 1.64 -6.40 -12.95
CA ALA A 140 1.94 -5.17 -12.23
C ALA A 140 0.64 -4.36 -12.04
N TYR A 141 0.23 -4.17 -10.79
CA TYR A 141 -0.98 -3.42 -10.43
C TYR A 141 -0.59 -2.21 -9.60
N THR A 142 -1.08 -1.02 -9.94
CA THR A 142 -0.99 0.15 -9.07
C THR A 142 -2.38 0.43 -8.51
N LEU A 143 -2.52 0.31 -7.20
CA LEU A 143 -3.69 0.71 -6.44
C LEU A 143 -3.44 2.07 -5.78
N TYR A 144 -4.53 2.74 -5.41
CA TYR A 144 -4.47 3.84 -4.46
C TYR A 144 -5.50 3.67 -3.37
N TYR A 145 -5.16 4.19 -2.20
CA TYR A 145 -6.02 4.19 -1.04
C TYR A 145 -7.12 5.25 -1.16
N LEU A 146 -8.36 4.86 -0.85
CA LEU A 146 -9.52 5.72 -0.81
C LEU A 146 -9.63 6.34 0.59
N ASP A 147 -9.07 7.55 0.74
CA ASP A 147 -9.34 8.35 1.92
C ASP A 147 -10.65 9.12 1.72
N ASN A 148 -11.75 8.56 2.24
CA ASN A 148 -13.07 9.20 2.21
C ASN A 148 -13.10 10.56 2.93
N SER A 149 -12.10 10.89 3.76
CA SER A 149 -11.93 12.21 4.41
C SER A 149 -11.01 13.18 3.64
N ALA A 150 -10.17 12.70 2.71
CA ALA A 150 -9.15 13.52 2.04
C ALA A 150 -9.41 13.83 0.55
N LEU A 151 -10.61 13.52 0.02
CA LEU A 151 -10.99 13.95 -1.33
C LEU A 151 -10.95 15.49 -1.53
N GLU A 152 -10.81 16.28 -0.45
CA GLU A 152 -10.59 17.73 -0.52
C GLU A 152 -9.11 18.16 -0.46
N ALA A 153 -8.15 17.27 -0.13
CA ALA A 153 -6.75 17.63 0.13
C ALA A 153 -5.71 17.00 -0.84
N GLY A 154 -6.10 16.04 -1.68
CA GLY A 154 -5.25 15.55 -2.78
C GLY A 154 -4.07 14.64 -2.37
N ASP A 155 -3.95 14.22 -1.11
CA ASP A 155 -2.93 13.25 -0.70
C ASP A 155 -3.39 11.82 -1.03
N THR A 156 -2.87 11.27 -2.14
CA THR A 156 -3.21 9.93 -2.62
C THR A 156 -2.05 8.98 -2.35
N THR A 157 -2.22 8.04 -1.43
CA THR A 157 -1.21 7.01 -1.17
C THR A 157 -1.32 5.88 -2.21
N PHE A 158 -0.31 5.78 -3.09
CA PHE A 158 -0.22 4.73 -4.10
C PHE A 158 0.56 3.51 -3.61
N LEU A 159 0.14 2.33 -4.07
CA LEU A 159 0.82 1.04 -3.86
C LEU A 159 0.87 0.28 -5.19
N THR A 160 2.08 0.04 -5.69
CA THR A 160 2.35 -0.84 -6.83
C THR A 160 2.69 -2.24 -6.34
N VAL A 161 1.96 -3.23 -6.81
CA VAL A 161 2.08 -4.65 -6.47
C VAL A 161 2.47 -5.45 -7.70
N TYR A 162 3.63 -6.10 -7.64
CA TYR A 162 4.03 -7.12 -8.60
C TYR A 162 3.58 -8.51 -8.10
N VAL A 163 2.94 -9.30 -8.96
CA VAL A 163 2.51 -10.67 -8.63
C VAL A 163 3.19 -11.65 -9.57
N ALA A 164 4.10 -12.45 -9.01
CA ALA A 164 4.92 -13.38 -9.76
C ALA A 164 4.60 -14.83 -9.40
N HIS A 165 4.73 -15.73 -10.37
CA HIS A 165 4.84 -17.16 -10.14
C HIS A 165 6.05 -17.62 -10.95
N PHE A 166 7.22 -17.68 -10.33
CA PHE A 166 8.44 -17.94 -11.08
C PHE A 166 8.57 -19.41 -11.48
N LYS A 167 9.57 -19.74 -12.30
CA LYS A 167 9.76 -21.10 -12.82
C LYS A 167 9.91 -22.10 -11.68
N ALA A 168 9.00 -23.08 -11.65
CA ALA A 168 9.02 -24.18 -10.69
C ALA A 168 10.11 -25.22 -10.97
N SER A 169 10.34 -26.07 -9.97
CA SER A 169 11.34 -27.15 -9.92
C SER A 169 12.78 -26.69 -9.60
N SER A 170 13.57 -27.63 -9.08
CA SER A 170 15.01 -27.50 -8.84
C SER A 170 15.83 -27.72 -10.12
N GLY A 171 17.14 -27.48 -10.08
CA GLY A 171 18.06 -27.66 -11.20
C GLY A 171 18.44 -26.35 -11.88
N SER A 172 19.64 -26.32 -12.48
CA SER A 172 20.28 -25.09 -12.97
C SER A 172 19.50 -24.37 -14.07
N SER A 173 18.80 -25.10 -14.96
CA SER A 173 17.96 -24.48 -15.98
C SER A 173 16.79 -23.71 -15.38
N ASN A 174 16.12 -24.28 -14.37
CA ASN A 174 15.02 -23.62 -13.68
C ASN A 174 15.50 -22.39 -12.91
N VAL A 175 16.65 -22.48 -12.24
CA VAL A 175 17.31 -21.33 -11.56
C VAL A 175 17.62 -20.22 -12.56
N ALA A 176 18.11 -20.54 -13.75
CA ALA A 176 18.42 -19.56 -14.80
C ALA A 176 17.16 -18.87 -15.32
N GLU A 177 16.07 -19.61 -15.55
CA GLU A 177 14.78 -19.02 -15.95
C GLU A 177 14.21 -18.09 -14.87
N ARG A 178 14.32 -18.45 -13.58
CA ARG A 178 13.97 -17.54 -12.47
C ARG A 178 14.81 -16.27 -12.48
N ALA A 179 16.12 -16.39 -12.73
CA ALA A 179 17.02 -15.23 -12.81
C ALA A 179 16.67 -14.29 -13.97
N GLN A 180 16.35 -14.83 -15.15
CA GLN A 180 15.92 -14.04 -16.30
C GLN A 180 14.58 -13.34 -16.05
N ALA A 181 13.63 -14.01 -15.37
CA ALA A 181 12.35 -13.42 -15.02
C ALA A 181 12.52 -12.26 -14.02
N THR A 182 13.34 -12.42 -12.97
CA THR A 182 13.55 -11.33 -12.01
C THR A 182 14.41 -10.20 -12.56
N GLU A 183 15.33 -10.47 -13.49
CA GLU A 183 16.02 -9.42 -14.23
C GLU A 183 15.01 -8.55 -15.01
N ALA A 184 14.04 -9.17 -15.69
CA ALA A 184 12.96 -8.45 -16.37
C ALA A 184 12.09 -7.64 -15.41
N VAL A 185 11.77 -8.20 -14.23
CA VAL A 185 11.07 -7.48 -13.15
C VAL A 185 11.84 -6.24 -12.73
N MET A 186 13.13 -6.36 -12.40
CA MET A 186 13.93 -5.24 -11.93
C MET A 186 14.13 -4.18 -13.01
N LYS A 187 14.29 -4.60 -14.27
CA LYS A 187 14.34 -3.67 -15.40
C LYS A 187 13.03 -2.89 -15.54
N TYR A 188 11.89 -3.57 -15.59
CA TYR A 188 10.59 -2.92 -15.68
C TYR A 188 10.35 -1.99 -14.48
N HIS A 189 10.69 -2.45 -13.28
CA HIS A 189 10.54 -1.70 -12.04
C HIS A 189 11.37 -0.41 -12.08
N GLY A 190 12.65 -0.49 -12.48
CA GLY A 190 13.51 0.68 -12.66
C GLY A 190 13.00 1.65 -13.73
N ASP A 191 12.55 1.15 -14.88
CA ASP A 191 12.04 1.97 -15.99
C ASP A 191 10.71 2.69 -15.64
N ASN A 192 9.92 2.13 -14.71
CA ASN A 192 8.61 2.64 -14.32
C ASN A 192 8.55 3.17 -12.88
N TYR A 193 9.71 3.32 -12.23
CA TYR A 193 9.77 3.71 -10.83
C TYR A 193 9.26 5.14 -10.61
N GLN A 194 8.21 5.26 -9.81
CA GLN A 194 7.69 6.51 -9.26
C GLN A 194 8.12 6.66 -7.79
N ALA A 195 8.73 7.79 -7.46
CA ALA A 195 9.33 8.05 -6.15
C ALA A 195 8.32 8.32 -5.03
N ASP A 196 7.04 8.50 -5.36
CA ASP A 196 5.91 8.75 -4.48
C ASP A 196 5.01 7.50 -4.29
N HIS A 197 5.30 6.40 -4.98
CA HIS A 197 4.56 5.13 -4.81
C HIS A 197 5.22 4.21 -3.78
N ASN A 198 4.43 3.38 -3.11
CA ASN A 198 4.89 2.24 -2.32
C ASN A 198 5.02 1.01 -3.22
N TYR A 199 5.99 0.12 -2.97
CA TYR A 199 6.20 -1.09 -3.78
C TYR A 199 6.19 -2.38 -2.98
N VAL A 200 5.50 -3.37 -3.52
CA VAL A 200 5.49 -4.76 -3.05
C VAL A 200 5.69 -5.69 -4.24
N ILE A 201 6.47 -6.75 -4.06
CA ILE A 201 6.44 -7.93 -4.93
C ILE A 201 6.05 -9.14 -4.10
N SER A 202 5.05 -9.88 -4.59
CA SER A 202 4.53 -11.07 -3.93
C SER A 202 4.40 -12.23 -4.92
N GLY A 203 4.45 -13.45 -4.42
CA GLY A 203 4.42 -14.62 -5.28
C GLY A 203 4.97 -15.87 -4.65
N ASP A 204 4.62 -16.99 -5.26
CA ASP A 204 5.40 -18.21 -5.25
C ASP A 204 6.64 -18.01 -6.13
N PHE A 205 7.78 -17.84 -5.47
CA PHE A 205 9.06 -17.63 -6.13
C PHE A 205 9.76 -18.92 -6.53
N ASN A 206 9.35 -20.09 -6.01
CA ASN A 206 10.01 -21.38 -6.28
C ASN A 206 11.54 -21.34 -6.07
N MET A 207 12.02 -20.52 -5.12
CA MET A 207 13.45 -20.37 -4.81
C MET A 207 13.79 -21.10 -3.52
N TYR A 208 14.84 -21.92 -3.56
CA TYR A 208 15.25 -22.76 -2.45
C TYR A 208 16.20 -22.05 -1.49
N THR A 209 16.85 -20.98 -1.95
CA THR A 209 17.80 -20.18 -1.16
C THR A 209 17.87 -18.73 -1.60
N SER A 210 18.17 -17.82 -0.67
CA SER A 210 18.47 -16.42 -0.96
C SER A 210 19.72 -16.21 -1.82
N ASN A 211 20.54 -17.25 -2.02
CA ASN A 211 21.71 -17.21 -2.89
C ASN A 211 21.38 -17.49 -4.37
N GLU A 212 20.15 -17.84 -4.70
CA GLU A 212 19.75 -17.93 -6.11
C GLU A 212 19.82 -16.54 -6.75
N GLN A 213 20.42 -16.46 -7.95
CA GLN A 213 20.57 -15.18 -8.67
C GLN A 213 19.23 -14.46 -8.84
N GLY A 214 18.14 -15.21 -8.98
CA GLY A 214 16.80 -14.65 -9.04
C GLY A 214 16.43 -13.82 -7.80
N PHE A 215 16.71 -14.32 -6.59
CA PHE A 215 16.45 -13.61 -5.33
C PHE A 215 17.42 -12.44 -5.12
N ILE A 216 18.67 -12.61 -5.54
CA ILE A 216 19.70 -11.57 -5.51
C ILE A 216 19.29 -10.38 -6.37
N ASN A 217 18.78 -10.60 -7.59
CA ASN A 217 18.28 -9.54 -8.46
C ASN A 217 17.25 -8.66 -7.73
N LEU A 218 16.30 -9.28 -7.02
CA LEU A 218 15.25 -8.56 -6.30
C LEU A 218 15.76 -7.79 -5.07
N THR A 219 16.68 -8.35 -4.29
CA THR A 219 17.00 -7.86 -2.94
C THR A 219 18.33 -7.12 -2.82
N ALA A 220 19.23 -7.33 -3.77
CA ALA A 220 20.61 -6.82 -3.80
C ALA A 220 20.92 -6.00 -5.05
N ASP A 221 19.91 -5.39 -5.67
CA ASP A 221 20.12 -4.42 -6.76
C ASP A 221 21.05 -3.28 -6.30
N PRO A 222 22.06 -2.88 -7.11
CA PRO A 222 22.96 -1.78 -6.81
C PRO A 222 22.24 -0.45 -6.57
N ASN A 223 21.12 -0.21 -7.26
CA ASN A 223 20.26 0.93 -7.02
C ASN A 223 19.38 0.66 -5.79
N ARG A 224 19.81 1.23 -4.67
CA ARG A 224 19.14 1.07 -3.37
C ARG A 224 17.70 1.58 -3.32
N ALA A 225 17.27 2.45 -4.24
CA ALA A 225 15.91 2.98 -4.28
C ALA A 225 14.89 1.95 -4.80
N ILE A 226 15.32 1.03 -5.67
CA ILE A 226 14.42 0.08 -6.36
C ILE A 226 14.55 -1.34 -5.82
N ARG A 227 15.58 -1.63 -5.01
CA ARG A 227 15.76 -2.96 -4.43
C ARG A 227 14.66 -3.29 -3.41
N PHE A 228 14.13 -4.50 -3.48
CA PHE A 228 13.18 -5.01 -2.50
C PHE A 228 13.90 -5.48 -1.21
N LYS A 229 13.11 -5.69 -0.17
CA LYS A 229 13.51 -6.14 1.17
C LYS A 229 12.59 -7.26 1.62
N ASP A 230 13.17 -8.26 2.26
CA ASP A 230 12.43 -9.23 3.05
C ASP A 230 12.07 -8.59 4.40
N PRO A 231 10.77 -8.32 4.71
CA PRO A 231 10.38 -7.60 5.92
C PRO A 231 10.78 -8.31 7.22
N ILE A 232 10.99 -9.63 7.16
CA ILE A 232 11.44 -10.44 8.30
C ILE A 232 12.94 -10.75 8.29
N ASN A 233 13.67 -10.30 7.26
CA ASN A 233 15.12 -10.46 7.10
C ASN A 233 15.58 -11.90 7.41
N LYS A 234 15.04 -12.88 6.69
CA LYS A 234 15.38 -14.31 6.85
C LYS A 234 16.05 -14.88 5.59
N PRO A 235 17.24 -14.37 5.16
CA PRO A 235 18.01 -15.01 4.11
C PRO A 235 18.55 -16.37 4.56
N GLY A 236 18.83 -17.25 3.61
CA GLY A 236 19.45 -18.56 3.86
C GLY A 236 19.02 -19.61 2.85
N SER A 237 19.21 -20.89 3.22
CA SER A 237 18.70 -22.04 2.47
C SER A 237 17.45 -22.54 3.17
N TRP A 238 16.29 -22.24 2.57
CA TRP A 238 14.99 -22.48 3.19
C TRP A 238 14.58 -23.94 3.08
N ASN A 239 14.87 -24.58 1.95
CA ASN A 239 14.47 -25.96 1.71
C ASN A 239 15.04 -26.95 2.73
N ASN A 240 14.16 -27.83 3.22
CA ASN A 240 14.45 -28.93 4.13
C ASN A 240 15.33 -28.49 5.32
N SER A 241 15.05 -27.30 5.85
CA SER A 241 15.84 -26.69 6.92
C SER A 241 14.95 -26.31 8.10
N GLY A 242 15.05 -27.09 9.19
CA GLY A 242 14.30 -26.82 10.42
C GLY A 242 14.57 -25.43 11.03
N ALA A 243 15.68 -24.78 10.69
CA ALA A 243 15.97 -23.40 11.09
C ALA A 243 14.99 -22.36 10.50
N PHE A 244 14.33 -22.72 9.39
CA PHE A 244 13.32 -21.92 8.71
C PHE A 244 11.90 -22.45 8.89
N ALA A 245 11.69 -23.46 9.76
CA ALA A 245 10.40 -24.09 9.99
C ALA A 245 9.27 -23.09 10.26
N SER A 246 9.54 -22.03 11.02
CA SER A 246 8.58 -20.96 11.35
C SER A 246 8.14 -20.08 10.16
N VAL A 247 8.82 -20.18 9.01
CA VAL A 247 8.56 -19.36 7.82
C VAL A 247 8.34 -20.19 6.56
N HIS A 248 8.28 -21.51 6.68
CA HIS A 248 7.89 -22.37 5.57
C HIS A 248 6.44 -22.16 5.16
N THR A 249 6.18 -22.30 3.88
CA THR A 249 4.91 -22.08 3.21
C THR A 249 4.47 -23.28 2.36
N GLN A 250 5.36 -24.21 2.02
CA GLN A 250 5.06 -25.45 1.30
C GLN A 250 5.87 -26.61 1.91
N SER A 251 5.43 -27.88 1.88
CA SER A 251 4.08 -28.34 1.56
C SER A 251 3.20 -28.48 2.80
N THR A 252 1.90 -28.21 2.67
CA THR A 252 0.93 -28.48 3.75
C THR A 252 0.83 -29.96 4.14
N ARG A 253 1.41 -30.87 3.34
CA ARG A 253 1.28 -32.32 3.51
C ARG A 253 2.53 -33.12 3.13
N VAL A 254 2.69 -34.27 3.78
CA VAL A 254 3.79 -35.21 3.49
C VAL A 254 3.62 -35.91 2.13
N SER A 255 2.39 -36.25 1.75
CA SER A 255 2.09 -36.97 0.51
C SER A 255 0.89 -36.36 -0.22
N GLY A 256 0.95 -36.39 -1.54
CA GLY A 256 -0.06 -35.79 -2.42
C GLY A 256 -0.03 -36.41 -3.82
N SER A 257 -1.12 -36.22 -4.57
CA SER A 257 -1.24 -36.61 -5.98
C SER A 257 -1.24 -35.40 -6.91
N CYS A 258 -2.20 -34.48 -6.75
CA CYS A 258 -2.15 -33.14 -7.33
C CYS A 258 -1.18 -32.22 -6.56
N HIS A 259 -1.23 -32.33 -5.24
CA HIS A 259 -0.47 -31.54 -4.27
C HIS A 259 0.99 -32.00 -4.22
N SER A 260 1.92 -31.07 -4.05
CA SER A 260 3.31 -31.40 -3.70
C SER A 260 3.35 -32.09 -2.34
N GLY A 261 4.24 -33.06 -2.18
CA GLY A 261 4.52 -33.74 -0.90
C GLY A 261 5.78 -33.17 -0.22
N GLY A 262 6.30 -33.89 0.79
CA GLY A 262 7.53 -33.51 1.52
C GLY A 262 7.29 -33.01 2.95
N GLY A 263 6.09 -32.47 3.21
CA GLY A 263 5.77 -31.80 4.48
C GLY A 263 6.20 -30.33 4.45
N LEU A 264 6.00 -29.60 5.55
CA LEU A 264 6.20 -28.14 5.55
C LEU A 264 7.69 -27.78 5.65
N ASP A 265 8.39 -27.75 4.53
CA ASP A 265 9.85 -27.76 4.43
C ASP A 265 10.46 -26.74 3.46
N ASP A 266 9.65 -25.94 2.77
CA ASP A 266 10.06 -24.90 1.82
C ASP A 266 9.45 -23.54 2.18
N ARG A 267 10.21 -22.45 1.97
CA ARG A 267 9.69 -21.07 1.94
C ARG A 267 9.69 -20.60 0.49
N PHE A 268 8.58 -20.81 -0.21
CA PHE A 268 8.43 -20.38 -1.60
C PHE A 268 7.58 -19.13 -1.77
N ASP A 269 6.69 -18.86 -0.83
CA ASP A 269 5.77 -17.74 -0.93
C ASP A 269 6.36 -16.53 -0.20
N PHE A 270 6.50 -15.41 -0.90
CA PHE A 270 7.08 -14.19 -0.38
C PHE A 270 6.14 -13.00 -0.54
N VAL A 271 6.30 -12.04 0.38
CA VAL A 271 5.86 -10.66 0.22
C VAL A 271 7.07 -9.81 0.56
N LEU A 272 7.78 -9.34 -0.46
CA LEU A 272 8.90 -8.40 -0.32
C LEU A 272 8.38 -6.98 -0.53
N CYS A 273 8.99 -6.00 0.14
CA CYS A 273 8.60 -4.59 0.03
C CYS A 273 9.78 -3.69 -0.33
N GLY A 274 9.50 -2.50 -0.84
CA GLY A 274 10.49 -1.44 -0.92
C GLY A 274 10.86 -0.90 0.47
N GLN A 275 11.97 -0.17 0.53
CA GLN A 275 12.46 0.44 1.78
C GLN A 275 11.45 1.45 2.33
N GLU A 276 10.69 2.10 1.45
CA GLU A 276 9.69 3.11 1.78
C GLU A 276 8.55 2.59 2.68
N LEU A 277 8.18 1.30 2.58
CA LEU A 277 7.22 0.68 3.49
C LEU A 277 7.81 0.44 4.88
N LEU A 278 9.10 0.09 4.96
CA LEU A 278 9.76 -0.16 6.24
C LEU A 278 10.00 1.14 7.02
N ASP A 279 10.31 2.21 6.30
CA ASP A 279 10.64 3.52 6.87
C ASP A 279 9.43 4.48 6.93
N ASN A 280 8.27 4.06 6.40
CA ASN A 280 7.05 4.86 6.28
C ASN A 280 7.29 6.24 5.65
N THR A 281 7.95 6.28 4.48
CA THR A 281 8.31 7.55 3.83
C THR A 281 7.28 8.05 2.82
N ARG A 282 6.23 7.25 2.53
CA ARG A 282 5.23 7.53 1.48
C ARG A 282 3.80 7.20 1.94
N GLY A 283 3.50 7.44 3.22
CA GLY A 283 2.14 7.34 3.78
C GLY A 283 1.63 5.94 4.09
N LEU A 284 2.36 4.89 3.70
CA LEU A 284 2.05 3.49 3.99
C LEU A 284 3.23 2.82 4.69
N ALA A 285 2.98 2.18 5.83
CA ALA A 285 4.00 1.55 6.66
C ALA A 285 3.74 0.05 6.82
N TYR A 286 4.74 -0.81 6.60
CA TYR A 286 4.67 -2.18 7.08
C TYR A 286 4.55 -2.18 8.61
N ILE A 287 3.62 -2.99 9.15
CA ILE A 287 3.47 -3.18 10.59
C ILE A 287 4.45 -4.28 11.05
N PRO A 288 5.50 -3.96 11.83
CA PRO A 288 6.49 -4.94 12.24
C PRO A 288 5.87 -6.12 12.98
N GLY A 289 6.32 -7.33 12.63
CA GLY A 289 5.80 -8.58 13.22
C GLY A 289 4.48 -9.07 12.65
N SER A 290 3.90 -8.37 11.66
CA SER A 290 2.67 -8.82 11.00
C SER A 290 2.89 -9.87 9.90
N TYR A 291 4.12 -10.04 9.42
CA TYR A 291 4.45 -11.08 8.44
C TYR A 291 4.25 -12.48 9.04
N ARG A 292 3.38 -13.29 8.44
CA ARG A 292 3.20 -14.70 8.83
C ARG A 292 2.82 -15.60 7.66
N ALA A 293 3.33 -16.83 7.67
CA ALA A 293 2.76 -17.95 6.92
C ALA A 293 1.55 -18.49 7.72
N VAL A 294 0.34 -18.19 7.26
CA VAL A 294 -0.89 -18.44 8.02
C VAL A 294 -1.08 -19.94 8.21
N GLY A 295 -1.25 -20.39 9.47
CA GLY A 295 -1.41 -21.80 9.82
C GLY A 295 -0.10 -22.55 10.09
N ASN A 296 1.06 -21.92 9.86
CA ASN A 296 2.34 -22.45 10.29
C ASN A 296 2.62 -22.05 11.76
N ASP A 297 2.76 -23.04 12.63
CA ASP A 297 3.12 -22.85 14.05
C ASP A 297 4.62 -23.06 14.33
N GLY A 298 5.41 -23.41 13.30
CA GLY A 298 6.82 -23.75 13.37
C GLY A 298 7.13 -25.18 13.83
N ASN A 299 6.13 -26.01 14.14
CA ASN A 299 6.32 -27.36 14.71
C ASN A 299 6.07 -28.50 13.72
N HIS A 300 5.68 -28.18 12.49
CA HIS A 300 5.30 -29.17 11.46
C HIS A 300 6.34 -29.33 10.34
N PHE A 301 7.62 -29.03 10.63
CA PHE A 301 8.72 -29.27 9.70
C PHE A 301 8.74 -30.73 9.22
N ASN A 302 8.77 -30.96 7.89
CA ASN A 302 8.67 -32.28 7.25
C ASN A 302 7.42 -33.09 7.67
N SER A 303 6.36 -32.42 8.12
CA SER A 303 5.09 -33.02 8.52
C SER A 303 3.92 -32.32 7.84
N SER A 304 2.77 -32.99 7.79
CA SER A 304 1.51 -32.35 7.39
C SER A 304 1.07 -31.36 8.47
N ILE A 305 0.55 -30.20 8.08
CA ILE A 305 0.18 -29.12 9.01
C ILE A 305 -0.95 -29.48 9.99
N ASN A 306 -1.67 -30.57 9.70
CA ASN A 306 -2.77 -31.10 10.50
C ASN A 306 -2.39 -32.37 11.29
N THR A 307 -1.11 -32.75 11.31
CA THR A 307 -0.63 -33.88 12.13
C THR A 307 -0.52 -33.46 13.59
N GLY A 308 -1.22 -34.13 14.50
CA GLY A 308 -1.13 -33.81 15.93
C GLY A 308 -1.85 -32.49 16.26
N THR A 309 -1.22 -31.62 17.05
CA THR A 309 -1.83 -30.35 17.47
C THR A 309 -1.19 -29.19 16.73
N ASN A 310 -2.01 -28.42 16.02
CA ASN A 310 -1.65 -27.12 15.47
C ASN A 310 -2.72 -26.10 15.88
N SER A 311 -2.33 -25.10 16.66
CA SER A 311 -3.22 -24.06 17.19
C SER A 311 -2.91 -22.67 16.61
N ALA A 312 -2.18 -22.58 15.49
CA ALA A 312 -1.88 -21.30 14.84
C ALA A 312 -3.13 -20.59 14.31
N VAL A 313 -4.17 -21.36 13.95
CA VAL A 313 -5.47 -20.88 13.50
C VAL A 313 -6.59 -21.78 14.05
N PRO A 314 -7.86 -21.35 14.04
CA PRO A 314 -8.98 -22.23 14.38
C PRO A 314 -8.99 -23.50 13.54
N SER A 315 -9.45 -24.62 14.12
CA SER A 315 -9.39 -25.94 13.46
C SER A 315 -10.06 -25.98 12.08
N ALA A 316 -11.20 -25.32 11.92
CA ALA A 316 -11.88 -25.21 10.63
C ALA A 316 -11.04 -24.47 9.56
N VAL A 317 -10.29 -23.44 9.97
CA VAL A 317 -9.38 -22.71 9.10
C VAL A 317 -8.17 -23.57 8.78
N LEU A 318 -7.63 -24.32 9.75
CA LEU A 318 -6.50 -25.23 9.51
C LEU A 318 -6.86 -26.32 8.50
N THR A 319 -8.05 -26.93 8.63
CA THR A 319 -8.56 -27.89 7.64
C THR A 319 -8.73 -27.23 6.28
N ALA A 320 -9.28 -26.02 6.22
CA ALA A 320 -9.41 -25.30 4.96
C ALA A 320 -8.05 -25.01 4.32
N LEU A 321 -7.04 -24.60 5.09
CA LEU A 321 -5.67 -24.38 4.60
C LEU A 321 -5.06 -25.67 4.04
N TYR A 322 -5.19 -26.78 4.78
CA TYR A 322 -4.71 -28.09 4.34
C TYR A 322 -5.37 -28.49 3.01
N GLU A 323 -6.69 -28.42 2.92
CA GLU A 323 -7.45 -28.90 1.75
C GLU A 323 -7.45 -27.92 0.56
N MET A 324 -7.17 -26.63 0.79
CA MET A 324 -7.17 -25.62 -0.26
C MET A 324 -5.95 -25.73 -1.18
N SER A 325 -4.76 -25.95 -0.61
CA SER A 325 -3.49 -25.90 -1.35
C SER A 325 -2.40 -26.71 -0.66
N ASP A 326 -1.35 -27.06 -1.40
CA ASP A 326 -0.07 -27.46 -0.84
C ASP A 326 0.73 -26.26 -0.31
N HIS A 327 0.29 -25.03 -0.56
CA HIS A 327 0.86 -23.82 0.03
C HIS A 327 0.05 -23.29 1.22
N LEU A 328 0.68 -22.42 2.01
CA LEU A 328 0.07 -21.55 3.00
C LEU A 328 0.04 -20.09 2.51
N PRO A 329 -1.02 -19.32 2.82
CA PRO A 329 -1.04 -17.90 2.51
C PRO A 329 -0.01 -17.14 3.35
N VAL A 330 0.64 -16.14 2.74
CA VAL A 330 1.51 -15.20 3.45
C VAL A 330 0.76 -13.89 3.65
N GLU A 331 0.61 -13.49 4.91
CA GLU A 331 -0.03 -12.23 5.31
C GLU A 331 1.04 -11.21 5.72
N ILE A 332 0.84 -9.94 5.35
CA ILE A 332 1.41 -8.79 6.04
C ILE A 332 0.30 -7.77 6.34
N LYS A 333 0.55 -6.87 7.29
CA LYS A 333 -0.31 -5.71 7.52
C LYS A 333 0.44 -4.42 7.26
N MET A 334 -0.26 -3.43 6.72
CA MET A 334 0.28 -2.11 6.43
C MET A 334 -0.60 -1.03 7.06
N GLY A 335 -0.02 -0.16 7.88
CA GLY A 335 -0.70 0.98 8.48
C GLY A 335 -0.69 2.18 7.55
N ILE A 336 -1.82 2.88 7.47
CA ILE A 336 -1.97 4.13 6.73
C ILE A 336 -2.48 5.21 7.68
N ASN A 337 -1.76 6.32 7.75
CA ASN A 337 -2.17 7.44 8.60
C ASN A 337 -3.14 8.32 7.81
N ARG A 338 -4.36 8.47 8.33
CA ARG A 338 -5.34 9.43 7.82
C ARG A 338 -5.15 10.77 8.52
N THR A 339 -5.13 11.84 7.73
CA THR A 339 -5.15 13.20 8.28
C THR A 339 -6.60 13.65 8.43
N ILE A 340 -7.09 13.76 9.68
CA ILE A 340 -8.48 14.19 9.96
C ILE A 340 -8.64 15.71 9.93
N ALA A 341 -7.54 16.47 9.91
CA ALA A 341 -7.58 17.92 9.87
C ALA A 341 -7.35 18.44 8.44
N SER A 342 -8.41 18.53 7.64
CA SER A 342 -8.45 19.54 6.59
C SER A 342 -9.04 20.82 7.19
N VAL A 343 -8.23 21.87 7.29
CA VAL A 343 -8.80 23.21 7.16
C VAL A 343 -8.73 23.45 5.66
N SER A 344 -9.87 23.48 4.98
CA SER A 344 -9.93 23.97 3.60
C SER A 344 -9.37 25.39 3.63
N GLU A 345 -8.11 25.56 3.23
CA GLU A 345 -7.57 26.88 3.02
C GLU A 345 -8.12 27.35 1.68
N GLN A 346 -9.31 27.96 1.73
CA GLN A 346 -9.91 28.59 0.56
C GLN A 346 -8.97 29.71 0.09
N HIS A 347 -8.20 29.41 -0.94
CA HIS A 347 -7.20 30.31 -1.51
C HIS A 347 -7.85 31.25 -2.51
N ILE A 348 -7.61 32.55 -2.36
CA ILE A 348 -8.02 33.54 -3.37
C ILE A 348 -7.11 33.39 -4.60
N ASP A 349 -7.68 33.17 -5.79
CA ASP A 349 -6.96 33.30 -7.08
C ASP A 349 -6.81 34.79 -7.48
N ASN A 350 -6.03 35.52 -6.67
CA ASN A 350 -5.72 36.95 -6.82
C ASN A 350 -4.39 37.25 -6.12
N PHE A 351 -3.89 38.47 -6.24
CA PHE A 351 -2.67 38.90 -5.55
C PHE A 351 -2.91 40.20 -4.77
N LEU A 352 -2.53 40.18 -3.49
CA LEU A 352 -2.33 41.41 -2.72
C LEU A 352 -0.99 42.04 -3.12
N VAL A 353 -1.06 43.13 -3.89
CA VAL A 353 0.08 43.95 -4.28
C VAL A 353 0.31 44.96 -3.17
N VAL A 354 1.52 44.98 -2.61
CA VAL A 354 1.85 45.82 -1.44
C VAL A 354 3.24 46.42 -1.58
N SER A 355 3.41 47.65 -1.12
CA SER A 355 4.72 48.29 -0.98
C SER A 355 5.54 47.54 0.09
N ASN A 356 6.71 47.04 -0.28
CA ASN A 356 7.64 46.39 0.64
C ASN A 356 9.08 46.68 0.20
N PRO A 357 9.94 47.28 1.04
CA PRO A 357 9.71 47.69 2.43
C PRO A 357 8.70 48.84 2.60
N VAL A 358 8.08 48.91 3.78
CA VAL A 358 7.06 49.90 4.16
C VAL A 358 7.72 51.08 4.86
N GLY A 359 7.44 52.30 4.38
CA GLY A 359 7.81 53.56 5.02
C GLY A 359 6.76 54.02 6.04
N ASN A 360 6.45 55.31 6.11
CA ASN A 360 5.36 55.81 6.98
C ASN A 360 3.96 55.55 6.38
N GLN A 361 3.89 55.11 5.13
CA GLN A 361 2.64 54.80 4.45
C GLN A 361 2.71 53.39 3.89
N LEU A 362 1.65 52.61 4.13
CA LEU A 362 1.42 51.31 3.51
C LEU A 362 0.57 51.52 2.27
N HIS A 363 1.13 51.22 1.10
CA HIS A 363 0.42 51.26 -0.16
C HIS A 363 0.07 49.84 -0.56
N TRP A 364 -1.20 49.55 -0.81
CA TRP A 364 -1.63 48.23 -1.23
C TRP A 364 -2.87 48.27 -2.12
N ARG A 365 -3.08 47.19 -2.88
CA ARG A 365 -4.30 46.91 -3.65
C ARG A 365 -4.40 45.44 -3.98
N MET A 366 -5.58 45.00 -4.38
CA MET A 366 -5.74 43.70 -5.05
C MET A 366 -5.38 43.83 -6.54
N GLN A 367 -4.73 42.82 -7.11
CA GLN A 367 -4.36 42.81 -8.54
C GLN A 367 -5.61 42.85 -9.43
N VAL A 368 -6.63 42.08 -9.06
CA VAL A 368 -7.98 42.13 -9.62
C VAL A 368 -8.92 42.75 -8.58
N PRO A 369 -9.85 43.66 -8.96
CA PRO A 369 -10.80 44.27 -8.02
C PRO A 369 -11.56 43.23 -7.19
N GLN A 370 -11.44 43.28 -5.87
CA GLN A 370 -12.07 42.35 -4.95
C GLN A 370 -12.42 43.05 -3.64
N ALA A 371 -13.65 42.83 -3.18
CA ALA A 371 -14.12 43.34 -1.89
C ALA A 371 -13.73 42.38 -0.76
N GLY A 372 -13.41 42.91 0.41
CA GLY A 372 -12.98 42.14 1.57
C GLY A 372 -12.35 42.98 2.66
N ASN A 373 -11.80 42.33 3.67
CA ASN A 373 -11.16 43.00 4.81
C ASN A 373 -9.67 42.68 4.86
N LEU A 374 -8.83 43.71 4.89
CA LEU A 374 -7.41 43.57 5.22
C LEU A 374 -7.22 43.74 6.72
N VAL A 375 -6.62 42.75 7.36
CA VAL A 375 -6.12 42.82 8.75
C VAL A 375 -4.60 42.72 8.71
N VAL A 376 -3.92 43.58 9.45
CA VAL A 376 -2.46 43.52 9.61
C VAL A 376 -2.11 43.28 11.06
N THR A 377 -1.23 42.30 11.30
CA THR A 377 -0.73 41.98 12.64
C THR A 377 0.78 42.14 12.73
N ASP A 378 1.27 42.45 13.92
CA ASP A 378 2.69 42.30 14.24
C ASP A 378 3.08 40.82 14.39
N ILE A 379 4.36 40.55 14.70
CA ILE A 379 4.87 39.18 14.86
C ILE A 379 4.31 38.47 16.10
N GLN A 380 3.73 39.22 17.05
CA GLN A 380 3.06 38.69 18.24
C GLN A 380 1.57 38.41 17.97
N GLY A 381 1.08 38.68 16.76
CA GLY A 381 -0.32 38.47 16.38
C GLY A 381 -1.27 39.58 16.82
N LYS A 382 -0.75 40.72 17.33
CA LYS A 382 -1.58 41.87 17.68
C LYS A 382 -2.01 42.59 16.40
N GLU A 383 -3.31 42.83 16.25
CA GLU A 383 -3.86 43.67 15.18
C GLU A 383 -3.36 45.11 15.30
N VAL A 384 -2.79 45.62 14.22
CA VAL A 384 -2.24 46.99 14.11
C VAL A 384 -2.91 47.81 13.00
N LEU A 385 -3.70 47.17 12.13
CA LEU A 385 -4.56 47.81 11.13
C LEU A 385 -5.68 46.86 10.73
N SER A 386 -6.87 47.39 10.53
CA SER A 386 -8.01 46.72 9.90
C SER A 386 -8.66 47.68 8.91
N TYR A 387 -8.94 47.21 7.70
CA TYR A 387 -9.46 48.02 6.61
C TYR A 387 -10.46 47.22 5.76
N ALA A 388 -11.69 47.73 5.65
CA ALA A 388 -12.70 47.20 4.74
C ALA A 388 -12.53 47.81 3.35
N LEU A 389 -12.34 46.96 2.35
CA LEU A 389 -12.14 47.32 0.95
C LEU A 389 -13.39 46.97 0.15
N GLU A 390 -13.88 47.95 -0.60
CA GLU A 390 -14.80 47.72 -1.72
C GLU A 390 -14.02 47.35 -2.99
N ALA A 391 -14.63 46.56 -3.88
CA ALA A 391 -13.96 46.10 -5.10
C ALA A 391 -13.54 47.27 -6.00
N ALA A 392 -12.24 47.60 -6.01
CA ALA A 392 -11.67 48.70 -6.78
C ALA A 392 -10.27 48.36 -7.31
N SER A 393 -9.82 49.11 -8.32
CA SER A 393 -8.47 48.97 -8.91
C SER A 393 -7.45 50.02 -8.40
N SER A 394 -7.93 50.99 -7.61
CA SER A 394 -7.12 52.06 -7.02
C SER A 394 -6.25 51.58 -5.87
N TRP A 395 -5.13 52.27 -5.64
CA TRP A 395 -4.29 52.05 -4.46
C TRP A 395 -4.97 52.57 -3.20
N VAL A 396 -4.93 51.76 -2.14
CA VAL A 396 -5.23 52.17 -0.77
C VAL A 396 -3.93 52.62 -0.11
N ILE A 397 -4.01 53.71 0.65
CA ILE A 397 -2.88 54.28 1.39
C ILE A 397 -3.30 54.41 2.85
N ASN A 398 -2.58 53.73 3.74
CA ASN A 398 -2.78 53.84 5.19
C ASN A 398 -1.54 54.47 5.84
N ASP A 399 -1.74 55.44 6.73
CA ASP A 399 -0.68 55.97 7.58
C ASP A 399 -0.31 54.94 8.66
N VAL A 400 0.95 54.51 8.62
CA VAL A 400 1.54 53.49 9.50
C VAL A 400 2.80 54.05 10.17
N SER A 401 2.91 55.38 10.30
CA SER A 401 4.02 56.06 10.98
C SER A 401 4.20 55.60 12.44
N ASN A 402 3.12 55.16 13.10
CA ASN A 402 3.14 54.65 14.47
C ASN A 402 3.61 53.20 14.60
N TRP A 403 3.83 52.49 13.49
CA TRP A 403 4.32 51.11 13.53
C TRP A 403 5.81 51.07 13.87
N THR A 404 6.19 50.19 14.78
CA THR A 404 7.60 49.92 15.09
C THR A 404 8.28 49.22 13.91
N GLN A 405 9.58 49.44 13.73
CA GLN A 405 10.39 48.69 12.75
C GLN A 405 10.27 47.18 13.00
N GLY A 406 10.09 46.39 11.95
CA GLY A 406 9.88 44.95 12.09
C GLY A 406 9.07 44.31 10.97
N ALA A 407 8.76 43.03 11.11
CA ALA A 407 7.93 42.28 10.18
C ALA A 407 6.45 42.34 10.57
N TYR A 408 5.58 42.39 9.57
CA TYR A 408 4.13 42.39 9.73
C TYR A 408 3.48 41.38 8.78
N TYR A 409 2.35 40.83 9.19
CA TYR A 409 1.55 39.88 8.41
C TYR A 409 0.23 40.53 8.00
N LEU A 410 0.02 40.62 6.70
CA LEU A 410 -1.20 41.10 6.08
C LEU A 410 -2.08 39.90 5.75
N THR A 411 -3.33 39.91 6.19
CA THR A 411 -4.34 38.90 5.90
C THR A 411 -5.54 39.59 5.28
N PHE A 412 -5.78 39.33 4.00
CA PHE A 412 -6.98 39.78 3.30
C PHE A 412 -8.01 38.66 3.30
N THR A 413 -9.23 38.93 3.76
CA THR A 413 -10.36 37.98 3.76
C THR A 413 -11.45 38.52 2.84
N ALA A 414 -11.75 37.81 1.77
CA ALA A 414 -12.80 38.21 0.83
C ALA A 414 -14.20 37.94 1.40
N GLY A 415 -15.23 38.55 0.80
CA GLY A 415 -16.62 38.39 1.26
C GLY A 415 -17.16 36.96 1.21
N ASN A 416 -16.54 36.08 0.41
CA ASN A 416 -16.85 34.65 0.32
C ASN A 416 -16.08 33.78 1.35
N GLY A 417 -15.21 34.37 2.18
CA GLY A 417 -14.43 33.67 3.20
C GLY A 417 -13.05 33.19 2.74
N GLU A 418 -12.69 33.36 1.47
CA GLU A 418 -11.34 33.07 0.98
C GLU A 418 -10.30 34.01 1.60
N VAL A 419 -9.07 33.51 1.80
CA VAL A 419 -8.01 34.25 2.50
C VAL A 419 -6.74 34.33 1.66
N LEU A 420 -6.09 35.49 1.69
CA LEU A 420 -4.75 35.72 1.12
C LEU A 420 -3.83 36.36 2.16
N ARG A 421 -2.62 35.81 2.32
CA ARG A 421 -1.63 36.34 3.27
C ARG A 421 -0.36 36.87 2.59
N ARG A 422 0.19 37.97 3.11
CA ARG A 422 1.48 38.54 2.71
C ARG A 422 2.29 38.96 3.92
N LYS A 423 3.62 38.91 3.79
CA LYS A 423 4.57 39.44 4.78
C LYS A 423 5.21 40.70 4.23
N VAL A 424 5.33 41.72 5.07
CA VAL A 424 6.05 42.96 4.76
C VAL A 424 7.03 43.32 5.87
N VAL A 425 7.98 44.20 5.56
CA VAL A 425 8.95 44.73 6.53
C VAL A 425 8.81 46.25 6.62
N LYS A 426 8.61 46.77 7.82
CA LYS A 426 8.66 48.20 8.15
C LYS A 426 10.09 48.61 8.42
N LEU A 427 10.58 49.59 7.67
CA LEU A 427 11.86 50.26 7.91
C LEU A 427 11.69 51.51 8.78
#